data_AF-A0A0U1ZD77-F1
#
_entry.id   AF-A0A0U1ZD77-F1
#
_cell.length_a   1.000
_cell.length_b   1.000
_cell.length_c   1.000
_cell.angle_alpha   90.00
_cell.angle_beta   90.00
_cell.angle_gamma   90.00
#
_symmetry.space_group_name_H-M   'P 1'
#
loop_
_entity.id
_entity.type
_entity.pdbx_description
1 polymer ?
#
loop_
_entity_poly.entity_id
_entity_poly.type
_entity_poly.pdbx_seq_one_letter_code
_entity_poly.pdbx_strand_id
1 'polypeptide(L)'
;MEEFDPRDPLFKGCTRPAMMFGVPLVPLAAVSVVVILLSVWTTVFFAATLVPIILTMRQIAKSDDQQFRLLGLKLLFRGVNYNHNAKFWKASAYSPFAFKKRK
;
A
#
# COMPACT_ATOMS: atom_id res chain seq x y z
N MET A 1 15.17 16.89 16.34
CA MET A 1 14.96 15.72 15.46
C MET A 1 16.25 15.54 14.70
N GLU A 2 16.88 14.37 14.76
CA GLU A 2 18.07 14.10 13.93
C GLU A 2 17.74 14.37 12.45
N GLU A 3 18.64 15.07 11.76
CA GLU A 3 18.52 15.38 10.34
C GLU A 3 18.80 14.09 9.55
N PHE A 4 17.78 13.50 8.94
CA PHE A 4 17.89 12.31 8.12
C PHE A 4 18.78 12.59 6.89
N ASP A 5 20.02 12.06 6.85
CA ASP A 5 20.89 12.17 5.68
C ASP A 5 20.51 11.07 4.67
N PRO A 6 20.13 11.40 3.42
CA PRO A 6 19.82 10.40 2.39
C PRO A 6 20.95 9.44 2.05
N ARG A 7 22.17 9.68 2.55
CA ARG A 7 23.34 8.80 2.43
C ARG A 7 23.39 7.70 3.48
N ASP A 8 22.56 7.78 4.52
CA ASP A 8 22.52 6.74 5.55
C ASP A 8 22.01 5.41 4.97
N PRO A 9 22.62 4.27 5.37
CA PRO A 9 22.20 2.97 4.88
C PRO A 9 20.77 2.67 5.35
N LEU A 10 19.85 2.50 4.39
CA LEU A 10 18.47 2.10 4.69
C LEU A 10 18.40 0.60 4.98
N PHE A 11 18.17 0.24 6.24
CA PHE A 11 17.96 -1.15 6.66
C PHE A 11 16.59 -1.67 6.22
N LYS A 12 16.45 -2.08 4.94
CA LYS A 12 15.20 -2.57 4.36
C LYS A 12 14.58 -3.73 5.16
N GLY A 13 15.40 -4.61 5.74
CA GLY A 13 14.95 -5.73 6.57
C GLY A 13 14.16 -5.31 7.81
N CYS A 14 14.52 -4.19 8.45
CA CYS A 14 13.84 -3.66 9.62
C CYS A 14 12.49 -2.99 9.30
N THR A 15 12.20 -2.75 8.01
CA THR A 15 10.98 -2.08 7.55
C THR A 15 10.06 -2.99 6.74
N ARG A 16 10.43 -4.27 6.59
CA ARG A 16 9.63 -5.25 5.84
C ARG A 16 8.30 -5.47 6.55
N PRO A 17 7.16 -5.43 5.85
CA PRO A 17 5.88 -5.69 6.50
C PRO A 17 5.80 -7.18 6.83
N ALA A 18 5.04 -7.55 7.86
CA ALA A 18 4.75 -8.95 8.13
C ALA A 18 4.00 -9.54 6.91
N MET A 19 4.49 -10.66 6.36
CA MET A 19 3.89 -11.31 5.19
C MET A 19 3.58 -12.78 5.46
N MET A 20 2.44 -13.24 4.95
CA MET A 20 2.05 -14.65 4.94
C MET A 20 1.74 -15.06 3.50
N PHE A 21 2.21 -16.23 3.07
CA PHE A 21 2.03 -16.74 1.69
C PHE A 21 2.48 -15.77 0.57
N GLY A 22 3.39 -14.84 0.88
CA GLY A 22 3.86 -13.80 -0.05
C GLY A 22 2.91 -12.60 -0.18
N VAL A 23 1.94 -12.44 0.72
CA VAL A 23 1.03 -11.29 0.79
C VAL A 23 1.20 -10.58 2.15
N PRO A 24 1.19 -9.24 2.23
CA PRO A 24 1.29 -8.55 3.50
C PRO A 24 0.06 -8.78 4.39
N LEU A 25 0.30 -8.96 5.70
CA LEU A 25 -0.70 -9.38 6.68
C LEU A 25 -1.88 -8.41 6.79
N VAL A 26 -1.60 -7.10 6.76
CA VAL A 26 -2.63 -6.06 6.88
C VAL A 26 -3.59 -6.08 5.68
N PRO A 27 -3.13 -6.04 4.41
CA PRO A 27 -3.98 -6.27 3.24
C PRO A 27 -4.75 -7.59 3.27
N LEU A 28 -4.09 -8.68 3.66
CA LEU A 28 -4.71 -10.01 3.73
C LEU A 28 -5.90 -10.00 4.69
N ALA A 29 -5.70 -9.50 5.91
CA ALA A 29 -6.73 -9.42 6.94
C ALA A 29 -7.88 -8.48 6.53
N ALA A 30 -7.57 -7.32 5.96
CA ALA A 30 -8.59 -6.37 5.52
C ALA A 30 -9.52 -6.99 4.46
N VAL A 31 -8.95 -7.66 3.47
CA VAL A 31 -9.74 -8.30 2.42
C VAL A 31 -10.48 -9.53 2.93
N SER A 32 -9.87 -10.35 3.78
CA SER A 32 -10.57 -11.51 4.34
C SER A 32 -11.79 -11.08 5.15
N VAL A 33 -11.67 -10.04 5.97
CA VAL A 33 -12.79 -9.51 6.76
C VAL A 33 -13.92 -9.03 5.84
N VAL A 34 -13.60 -8.26 4.80
CA VAL A 34 -14.61 -7.74 3.86
C VAL A 34 -15.31 -8.87 3.10
N VAL A 35 -14.55 -9.84 2.56
CA VAL A 35 -15.12 -10.95 1.78
C VAL A 35 -15.97 -11.88 2.67
N ILE A 36 -15.50 -12.19 3.88
CA ILE A 36 -16.26 -13.02 4.83
C ILE A 36 -17.56 -12.31 5.22
N LEU A 37 -17.49 -11.01 5.54
CA LEU A 37 -18.68 -10.24 5.91
C LEU A 37 -19.71 -10.22 4.78
N LEU A 38 -19.28 -9.99 3.54
CA LEU A 38 -20.15 -10.04 2.36
C LEU A 38 -20.72 -11.45 2.12
N SER A 39 -19.92 -12.49 2.37
CA SER A 39 -20.37 -13.88 2.23
C SER A 39 -21.47 -14.25 3.24
N VAL A 40 -21.37 -13.74 4.47
CA VAL A 40 -22.42 -13.93 5.49
C VAL A 40 -23.72 -13.26 5.07
N TRP A 41 -23.65 -12.08 4.45
CA TRP A 41 -24.83 -11.31 4.03
C TRP A 41 -25.46 -11.79 2.72
N THR A 42 -24.70 -12.51 1.88
CA THR A 42 -25.15 -12.90 0.54
C THR A 42 -25.26 -14.43 0.43
N THR A 43 -24.14 -15.11 0.23
CA THR A 43 -24.04 -16.56 0.11
C THR A 43 -22.66 -17.05 0.55
N VAL A 44 -22.60 -18.27 1.10
CA VAL A 44 -21.34 -18.92 1.51
C VAL A 44 -20.38 -19.12 0.31
N PHE A 45 -20.91 -19.32 -0.90
CA PHE A 45 -20.11 -19.45 -2.12
C PHE A 45 -19.28 -18.21 -2.43
N PHE A 46 -19.69 -17.03 -1.94
CA PHE A 46 -18.92 -15.81 -2.09
C PHE A 46 -17.55 -15.90 -1.41
N ALA A 47 -17.39 -16.70 -0.35
CA ALA A 47 -16.09 -16.93 0.28
C ALA A 47 -15.06 -17.58 -0.66
N ALA A 48 -15.50 -18.32 -1.70
CA ALA A 48 -14.59 -18.91 -2.69
C ALA A 48 -13.85 -17.84 -3.52
N THR A 49 -14.40 -16.61 -3.61
CA THR A 49 -13.74 -15.48 -4.28
C THR A 49 -12.45 -15.03 -3.59
N LEU A 50 -12.24 -15.43 -2.33
CA LEU A 50 -11.02 -15.14 -1.59
C LEU A 50 -9.77 -15.71 -2.28
N VAL A 51 -9.88 -16.89 -2.90
CA VAL A 51 -8.77 -17.58 -3.56
C VAL A 51 -8.20 -16.74 -4.73
N PRO A 52 -8.99 -16.36 -5.76
CA PRO A 52 -8.46 -15.53 -6.84
C PRO A 52 -7.97 -14.16 -6.35
N ILE A 53 -8.61 -13.58 -5.33
CA ILE A 53 -8.15 -12.30 -4.77
C ILE A 53 -6.76 -12.45 -4.13
N ILE A 54 -6.51 -13.48 -3.33
CA ILE A 54 -5.18 -13.71 -2.73
C ILE A 54 -4.12 -13.95 -3.81
N LEU A 55 -4.44 -14.67 -4.89
CA LEU A 55 -3.50 -14.90 -5.99
C LEU A 55 -3.12 -13.61 -6.70
N THR A 56 -4.08 -12.73 -6.97
CA THR A 56 -3.80 -11.40 -7.54
C THR A 56 -2.97 -10.54 -6.58
N MET A 57 -3.28 -10.57 -5.29
CA MET A 57 -2.49 -9.87 -4.28
C MET A 57 -1.04 -10.36 -4.22
N ARG A 58 -0.84 -11.67 -4.31
CA ARG A 58 0.48 -12.30 -4.33
C ARG A 58 1.28 -11.85 -5.57
N GLN A 59 0.63 -11.75 -6.72
CA GLN A 59 1.28 -11.28 -7.94
C GLN A 59 1.71 -9.80 -7.82
N ILE A 60 0.90 -8.97 -7.16
CA ILE A 60 1.23 -7.56 -6.90
C ILE A 60 2.39 -7.44 -5.90
N ALA A 61 2.36 -8.20 -4.80
CA ALA A 61 3.42 -8.19 -3.79
C ALA A 61 4.75 -8.77 -4.28
N LYS A 62 4.74 -9.64 -5.30
CA LYS A 62 5.96 -10.22 -5.87
C LYS A 62 6.95 -9.16 -6.39
N SER A 63 6.44 -8.01 -6.84
CA SER A 63 7.27 -6.93 -7.36
C SER A 63 7.94 -6.11 -6.25
N ASP A 64 7.22 -5.82 -5.17
CA ASP A 64 7.70 -5.04 -4.03
C ASP A 64 6.90 -5.41 -2.76
N ASP A 65 7.61 -5.80 -1.70
CA ASP A 65 7.03 -6.15 -0.39
C ASP A 65 6.16 -5.01 0.19
N GLN A 66 6.47 -3.75 -0.14
CA GLN A 66 5.78 -2.54 0.31
C GLN A 66 4.80 -1.97 -0.73
N GLN A 67 4.54 -2.66 -1.84
CA GLN A 67 3.66 -2.19 -2.92
C GLN A 67 2.27 -1.76 -2.40
N PHE A 68 1.68 -2.53 -1.48
CA PHE A 68 0.38 -2.21 -0.91
C PHE A 68 0.37 -0.91 -0.10
N ARG A 69 1.49 -0.57 0.55
CA ARG A 69 1.64 0.70 1.27
C ARG A 69 1.66 1.87 0.27
N LEU A 70 2.36 1.72 -0.86
CA LEU A 70 2.36 2.72 -1.93
C LEU A 70 0.99 2.86 -2.59
N LEU A 71 0.28 1.76 -2.83
CA LEU A 71 -1.09 1.79 -3.37
C LEU A 71 -2.04 2.51 -2.40
N GLY A 72 -1.95 2.23 -1.10
CA GLY A 72 -2.72 2.93 -0.07
C GLY A 72 -2.41 4.42 -0.02
N LEU A 73 -1.14 4.80 -0.11
CA LEU A 73 -0.71 6.20 -0.16
C LEU A 73 -1.25 6.91 -1.41
N LYS A 74 -1.18 6.24 -2.57
CA LYS A 74 -1.75 6.75 -3.82
C LYS A 74 -3.26 6.96 -3.69
N LEU A 75 -3.98 6.01 -3.09
CA LEU A 75 -5.41 6.11 -2.85
C LEU A 75 -5.74 7.27 -1.89
N LEU A 76 -4.97 7.42 -0.81
CA LEU A 76 -5.17 8.47 0.17
C LEU A 76 -5.01 9.86 -0.47
N PHE A 77 -3.95 10.09 -1.25
CA PHE A 77 -3.66 11.41 -1.81
C PHE A 77 -4.34 11.71 -3.16
N ARG A 78 -4.79 10.69 -3.89
CA ARG A 78 -5.48 10.89 -5.18
C ARG A 78 -6.97 10.60 -5.12
N GLY A 79 -7.45 9.90 -4.11
CA GLY A 79 -8.86 9.59 -3.91
C GLY A 79 -9.46 10.42 -2.78
N VAL A 80 -8.92 10.28 -1.56
CA VAL A 80 -9.49 10.89 -0.34
C VAL A 80 -9.11 12.36 -0.22
N ASN A 81 -7.80 12.64 -0.15
CA ASN A 81 -7.22 13.98 -0.04
C ASN A 81 -6.81 14.49 -1.42
N TYR A 82 -7.78 14.58 -2.32
CA TYR A 82 -7.52 14.96 -3.71
C TYR A 82 -6.83 16.33 -3.79
N ASN A 83 -5.68 16.38 -4.46
CA ASN A 83 -4.98 17.64 -4.71
C ASN A 83 -5.74 18.47 -5.76
N HIS A 84 -6.55 19.42 -5.30
CA HIS A 84 -7.31 20.32 -6.16
C HIS A 84 -6.43 21.13 -7.13
N ASN A 85 -5.21 21.47 -6.72
CA ASN A 85 -4.26 22.22 -7.54
C ASN A 85 -3.41 21.31 -8.45
N ALA A 86 -3.69 20.00 -8.51
CA ALA A 86 -2.95 19.05 -9.34
C ALA A 86 -3.02 19.40 -10.83
N LYS A 87 -4.10 20.03 -11.31
CA LYS A 87 -4.20 20.50 -12.71
C LYS A 87 -3.15 21.55 -13.05
N PHE A 88 -2.86 22.45 -12.11
CA PHE A 88 -1.87 23.52 -12.28
C PHE A 88 -0.45 22.98 -12.12
N TRP A 89 -0.16 22.28 -11.02
CA TRP A 89 1.20 21.85 -10.69
C TRP A 89 1.62 20.54 -11.37
N LYS A 90 0.67 19.72 -11.87
CA LYS A 90 0.90 18.39 -12.47
C LYS A 90 1.75 17.44 -11.61
N ALA A 91 1.84 17.72 -10.31
CA ALA A 91 2.68 17.01 -9.35
C ALA A 91 1.94 16.81 -8.02
N SER A 92 2.39 15.86 -7.21
CA SER A 92 1.89 15.62 -5.86
C SER A 92 3.06 15.19 -4.98
N ALA A 93 3.25 15.89 -3.87
CA ALA A 93 4.24 15.54 -2.85
C ALA A 93 3.56 14.70 -1.77
N TYR A 94 4.10 13.51 -1.50
CA TYR A 94 3.55 12.61 -0.48
C TYR A 94 4.12 12.86 0.92
N SER A 95 5.12 13.72 1.02
CA SER A 95 5.74 14.13 2.28
C SER A 95 6.35 15.53 2.13
N PRO A 96 6.44 16.30 3.24
CA PRO A 96 6.99 17.66 3.22
C PRO A 96 8.53 17.66 3.27
N PHE A 97 9.19 16.93 2.38
CA PHE A 97 10.65 16.96 2.30
C PHE A 97 11.13 18.19 1.52
N ALA A 98 11.97 19.00 2.15
CA ALA A 98 12.73 20.02 1.46
C ALA A 98 13.86 19.36 0.67
N PHE A 99 13.68 19.19 -0.63
CA PHE A 99 14.74 18.68 -1.50
C PHE A 99 15.84 19.74 -1.65
N LYS A 100 17.05 19.45 -1.14
CA LYS A 100 18.24 20.26 -1.43
C LYS A 100 18.71 19.94 -2.85
N LYS A 101 18.89 20.97 -3.68
CA LYS A 101 19.43 20.82 -5.04
C LYS A 101 20.81 20.14 -4.97
N ARG A 102 20.96 18.94 -5.56
CA ARG A 102 22.29 18.32 -5.72
C ARG A 102 23.15 19.24 -6.61
N LYS A 103 24.36 19.54 -6.15
CA LYS A 103 25.42 20.13 -6.98
C LYS A 103 25.99 19.05 -7.90
#